data_AF-A0A0C9T781-F1
#
_entry.id   AF-A0A0C9T781-F1
#
_cell.length_a   1.000
_cell.length_b   1.000
_cell.length_c   1.000
_cell.angle_alpha   90.00
_cell.angle_beta   90.00
_cell.angle_gamma   90.00
#
_symmetry.space_group_name_H-M   'P 1'
#
loop_
_entity.id
_entity.type
_entity.pdbx_description
1 polymer ?
#
loop_
_entity_poly.entity_id
_entity_poly.type
_entity_poly.pdbx_seq_one_letter_code
_entity_poly.pdbx_strand_id
1 'polypeptide(L)'
;MTLRCRSCEGLAACQASALSMAATPDATKLLYDIVHHVKTAPSGEVTPTTIAPIFRFLRPAKIPKSERPTTADRERVNLATDALKAFVEVGSSEHMLSTPALIARILEPDGWPSIWKWLQFMREKCVLQKSYGEDACTSAVIGIATTLEVLRRHTNLRIAVTTTSGVLELIMEQWLHASDHARLGTNLSDAGYHYIQSRLMLALGGLLESTDATPKSPVGPQIFGPQILAGAGGDSKLVATTALSRLRTSVADANAPETDVGPHLMLMYNLSGQCQAIHLALANEGLIPVIIEVLSWCNARPAQAKPANTLNECYRNLLRVFYSTNGAVWVVQALDSGLITAMLRSGSWLATVDPTDFAVELCERFLDEVLSKYTVFRSVLRAVRRALRQVEKRRLGTKAVVGCLWDAWQKFKAFAEVRLGMLDLWDERGGRAASEACTYPKVRAFCSQTMYISHPRHSVQTQNSTTIR
;
A
#
# COMPACT_ATOMS: atom_id res chain seq x y z
N MET A 1 52.76 22.09 15.30
CA MET A 1 51.85 23.24 15.20
C MET A 1 50.53 22.75 14.65
N THR A 2 49.59 22.43 15.54
CA THR A 2 48.22 22.05 15.17
C THR A 2 47.33 22.50 16.33
N LEU A 3 46.72 23.67 16.18
CA LEU A 3 45.87 24.31 17.18
C LEU A 3 44.53 23.55 17.25
N ARG A 4 44.30 22.83 18.34
CA ARG A 4 42.98 22.30 18.71
C ARG A 4 42.15 23.46 19.26
N CYS A 5 41.07 23.80 18.56
CA CYS A 5 40.05 24.73 19.03
C CYS A 5 39.20 24.03 20.11
N ARG A 6 39.25 24.52 21.36
CA ARG A 6 38.33 24.14 22.44
C ARG A 6 37.13 25.09 22.40
N SER A 7 35.98 24.62 21.91
CA SER A 7 34.70 25.34 22.05
C SER A 7 33.51 24.39 22.05
N CYS A 8 33.37 23.54 23.07
CA CYS A 8 32.16 22.72 23.28
C CYS A 8 31.55 22.85 24.68
N GLU A 9 31.98 23.80 25.52
CA GLU A 9 31.41 23.98 26.88
C GLU A 9 30.24 24.98 26.93
N GLY A 10 29.91 25.66 25.82
CA GLY A 10 28.85 26.69 25.78
C GLY A 10 27.42 26.17 25.56
N LEU A 11 27.23 24.97 24.97
CA LEU A 11 25.89 24.45 24.63
C LEU A 11 25.18 23.79 25.83
N ALA A 12 25.92 23.19 26.76
CA ALA A 12 25.35 22.61 27.98
C ALA A 12 24.84 23.70 28.95
N ALA A 13 25.48 24.88 28.97
CA ALA A 13 25.09 25.99 29.83
C ALA A 13 23.84 26.77 29.31
N CYS A 14 23.60 26.78 27.99
CA CYS A 14 22.38 27.36 27.43
C CYS A 14 21.12 26.49 27.66
N GLN A 15 21.26 25.18 27.87
CA GLN A 15 20.12 24.30 28.12
C GLN A 15 19.60 24.36 29.56
N ALA A 16 20.44 24.66 30.55
CA ALA A 16 20.03 24.72 31.96
C ALA A 16 19.39 26.06 32.36
N SER A 17 19.71 27.17 31.66
CA SER A 17 19.21 28.51 32.00
C SER A 17 17.84 28.84 31.38
N ALA A 18 17.34 28.03 30.43
CA ALA A 18 16.06 28.24 29.75
C ALA A 18 14.82 27.75 30.53
N LEU A 19 14.99 27.25 31.76
CA LEU A 19 13.91 26.72 32.60
C LEU A 19 13.38 27.71 33.65
N SER A 20 13.93 28.93 33.73
CA SER A 20 13.49 29.97 34.68
C SER A 20 12.87 31.17 33.97
N MET A 21 11.54 31.25 34.08
CA MET A 21 10.65 32.41 33.92
C MET A 21 11.22 33.68 33.25
N ALA A 22 11.15 33.74 31.92
CA ALA A 22 11.16 35.00 31.15
C ALA A 22 10.24 34.83 29.93
N ALA A 23 9.67 35.94 29.45
CA ALA A 23 8.66 36.03 28.37
C ALA A 23 8.78 34.89 27.36
N THR A 24 7.72 34.08 27.22
CA THR A 24 7.71 32.91 26.32
C THR A 24 8.20 33.34 24.95
N PRO A 25 9.33 32.79 24.45
CA PRO A 25 9.71 32.93 23.06
C PRO A 25 8.49 32.63 22.19
N ASP A 26 8.34 33.34 21.08
CA ASP A 26 7.34 33.03 20.06
C ASP A 26 7.39 31.51 19.80
N ALA A 27 6.33 30.80 20.20
CA ALA A 27 6.33 29.35 20.27
C ALA A 27 6.51 28.73 18.88
N THR A 28 6.02 29.42 17.84
CA THR A 28 6.22 29.05 16.44
C THR A 28 7.69 29.20 16.04
N LYS A 29 8.36 30.28 16.49
CA LYS A 29 9.81 30.44 16.27
C LYS A 29 10.61 29.31 16.94
N LEU A 30 10.27 28.93 18.16
CA LEU A 30 10.93 27.81 18.84
C LEU A 30 10.80 26.49 18.05
N LEU A 31 9.60 26.19 17.53
CA LEU A 31 9.37 25.00 16.71
C LEU A 31 10.19 25.06 15.40
N TYR A 32 10.26 26.23 14.77
CA TYR A 32 11.09 26.44 13.58
C TYR A 32 12.58 26.24 13.87
N ASP A 33 13.09 26.81 14.97
CA ASP A 33 14.49 26.69 15.38
C ASP A 33 14.86 25.22 15.65
N ILE A 34 13.96 24.43 16.25
CA ILE A 34 14.14 22.98 16.45
C ILE A 34 14.24 22.26 15.11
N VAL A 35 13.32 22.50 14.18
CA VAL A 35 13.34 21.86 12.85
C VAL A 35 14.62 22.23 12.11
N HIS A 36 15.01 23.50 12.14
CA HIS A 36 16.22 23.97 11.50
C HIS A 36 17.46 23.28 12.09
N HIS A 37 17.59 23.27 13.41
CA HIS A 37 18.70 22.61 14.09
C HIS A 37 18.76 21.11 13.76
N VAL A 38 17.64 20.38 13.79
CA VAL A 38 17.61 18.95 13.42
C VAL A 38 18.03 18.72 11.98
N LYS A 39 17.73 19.64 11.05
CA LYS A 39 18.12 19.49 9.64
C LYS A 39 19.60 19.79 9.39
N THR A 40 20.22 20.63 10.22
CA THR A 40 21.61 21.09 10.01
C THR A 40 22.61 20.43 10.94
N ALA A 41 22.15 19.80 12.02
CA ALA A 41 23.01 19.19 13.02
C ALA A 41 23.77 17.97 12.45
N PRO A 42 25.06 17.80 12.79
CA PRO A 42 25.78 16.56 12.55
C PRO A 42 25.13 15.34 13.20
N SER A 43 25.39 14.16 12.64
CA SER A 43 24.93 12.89 13.23
C SER A 43 25.43 12.75 14.67
N GLY A 44 24.53 12.42 15.60
CA GLY A 44 24.82 12.31 17.03
C GLY A 44 24.54 13.56 17.87
N GLU A 45 24.35 14.74 17.26
CA GLU A 45 24.01 15.96 18.02
C GLU A 45 22.51 16.11 18.32
N VAL A 46 21.65 15.48 17.51
CA VAL A 46 20.20 15.46 17.77
C VAL A 46 19.89 14.44 18.86
N THR A 47 19.40 14.91 20.00
CA THR A 47 19.12 14.09 21.18
C THR A 47 17.63 14.13 21.56
N PRO A 48 17.16 13.23 22.44
CA PRO A 48 15.80 13.31 23.00
C PRO A 48 15.41 14.68 23.55
N THR A 49 16.36 15.42 24.15
CA THR A 49 16.10 16.75 24.71
C THR A 49 15.91 17.80 23.62
N THR A 50 16.56 17.64 22.46
CA THR A 50 16.38 18.50 21.28
C THR A 50 14.91 18.52 20.82
N ILE A 51 14.26 17.35 20.80
CA ILE A 51 12.88 17.21 20.30
C ILE A 51 11.81 17.33 21.40
N ALA A 52 12.21 17.24 22.67
CA ALA A 52 11.31 17.31 23.83
C ALA A 52 10.36 18.54 23.85
N PRO A 53 10.78 19.75 23.42
CA PRO A 53 9.89 20.91 23.45
C PRO A 53 8.66 20.78 22.53
N ILE A 54 8.73 19.98 21.45
CA ILE A 54 7.58 19.73 20.56
C ILE A 54 6.42 19.14 21.37
N PHE A 55 6.69 18.14 22.20
CA PHE A 55 5.68 17.47 23.01
C PHE A 55 5.06 18.36 24.09
N ARG A 56 5.73 19.44 24.51
CA ARG A 56 5.15 20.44 25.43
C ARG A 56 3.91 21.11 24.82
N PHE A 57 3.86 21.27 23.50
CA PHE A 57 2.72 21.85 22.80
C PHE A 57 1.61 20.82 22.53
N LEU A 58 1.98 19.54 22.50
CA LEU A 58 1.06 18.41 22.28
C LEU A 58 0.54 17.77 23.57
N ARG A 59 0.74 18.39 24.75
CA ARG A 59 0.19 17.85 26.00
C ARG A 59 -1.34 17.77 25.95
N PRO A 60 -1.97 16.68 26.43
CA PRO A 60 -3.44 16.55 26.41
C PRO A 60 -4.17 17.64 27.19
N ALA A 61 -3.55 18.20 28.23
CA ALA A 61 -4.10 19.31 29.00
C ALA A 61 -4.29 20.60 28.18
N LYS A 62 -3.64 20.72 27.01
CA LYS A 62 -3.77 21.87 26.10
C LYS A 62 -4.90 21.71 25.09
N ILE A 63 -5.54 20.53 25.01
CA ILE A 63 -6.67 20.29 24.12
C ILE A 63 -7.85 21.17 24.59
N PRO A 64 -8.42 22.02 23.70
CA PRO A 64 -9.61 22.80 24.00
C PRO A 64 -10.78 21.96 24.52
N LYS A 65 -11.48 22.46 25.54
CA LYS A 65 -12.67 21.81 26.11
C LYS A 65 -13.97 22.58 25.82
N SER A 66 -13.85 23.79 25.29
CA SER A 66 -15.00 24.65 24.97
C SER A 66 -15.86 24.03 23.86
N GLU A 67 -17.18 24.01 24.04
CA GLU A 67 -18.10 23.57 22.98
C GLU A 67 -18.07 24.51 21.77
N ARG A 68 -17.94 25.82 22.02
CA ARG A 68 -17.78 26.85 21.01
C ARG A 68 -16.34 27.36 21.01
N PRO A 69 -15.60 27.26 19.90
CA PRO A 69 -14.20 27.68 19.85
C PRO A 69 -14.00 29.17 20.14
N THR A 70 -13.23 29.45 21.19
CA THR A 70 -12.75 30.81 21.50
C THR A 70 -11.52 31.17 20.67
N THR A 71 -11.11 32.44 20.67
CA THR A 71 -9.85 32.87 20.02
C THR A 71 -8.65 32.13 20.60
N ALA A 72 -8.57 31.98 21.93
CA ALA A 72 -7.50 31.24 22.59
C ALA A 72 -7.49 29.74 22.21
N ASP A 73 -8.67 29.14 21.99
CA ASP A 73 -8.74 27.75 21.53
C ASP A 73 -8.22 27.61 20.10
N ARG A 74 -8.50 28.58 19.22
CA ARG A 74 -7.96 28.60 17.84
C ARG A 74 -6.43 28.72 17.86
N GLU A 75 -5.88 29.59 18.68
CA GLU A 75 -4.43 29.74 18.86
C GLU A 75 -3.79 28.43 19.35
N ARG A 76 -4.41 27.73 20.30
CA ARG A 76 -3.92 26.41 20.77
C ARG A 76 -3.94 25.36 19.67
N VAL A 77 -4.99 25.32 18.86
CA VAL A 77 -5.10 24.38 17.72
C VAL A 77 -4.05 24.70 16.66
N ASN A 78 -3.82 25.97 16.35
CA ASN A 78 -2.77 26.39 15.43
C ASN A 78 -1.38 25.98 15.94
N LEU A 79 -1.10 26.22 17.22
CA LEU A 79 0.19 25.85 17.82
C LEU A 79 0.40 24.32 17.89
N ALA A 80 -0.65 23.55 18.16
CA ALA A 80 -0.59 22.08 18.11
C ALA A 80 -0.36 21.59 16.67
N THR A 81 -0.98 22.24 15.68
CA THR A 81 -0.76 21.96 14.26
C THR A 81 0.69 22.23 13.86
N ASP A 82 1.25 23.36 14.26
CA ASP A 82 2.65 23.69 13.99
C ASP A 82 3.61 22.72 14.70
N ALA A 83 3.27 22.27 15.91
CA ALA A 83 4.04 21.26 16.60
C ALA A 83 4.00 19.89 15.89
N LEU A 84 2.86 19.48 15.32
CA LEU A 84 2.77 18.28 14.49
C LEU A 84 3.57 18.43 13.18
N LYS A 85 3.53 19.60 12.53
CA LYS A 85 4.39 19.87 11.37
C LYS A 85 5.87 19.75 11.73
N ALA A 86 6.30 20.37 12.83
CA ALA A 86 7.66 20.25 13.33
C ALA A 86 8.03 18.79 13.62
N PHE A 87 7.11 18.03 14.23
CA PHE A 87 7.28 16.59 14.46
C PHE A 87 7.48 15.81 13.16
N VAL A 88 6.70 16.09 12.12
CA VAL A 88 6.81 15.44 10.80
C VAL A 88 8.16 15.73 10.13
N GLU A 89 8.61 16.98 10.19
CA GLU A 89 9.90 17.40 9.64
C GLU A 89 11.07 16.71 10.36
N VAL A 90 11.04 16.70 11.70
CA VAL A 90 12.03 16.00 12.54
C VAL A 90 11.99 14.50 12.30
N GLY A 91 10.79 13.93 12.28
CA GLY A 91 10.51 12.52 12.05
C GLY A 91 10.94 12.01 10.67
N SER A 92 11.05 12.92 9.70
CA SER A 92 11.54 12.62 8.34
C SER A 92 13.06 12.70 8.20
N SER A 93 13.78 13.18 9.22
CA SER A 93 15.24 13.33 9.18
C SER A 93 16.00 11.99 9.25
N GLU A 94 17.24 11.97 8.75
CA GLU A 94 18.12 10.79 8.86
C GLU A 94 18.47 10.47 10.33
N HIS A 95 18.48 11.46 11.22
CA HIS A 95 18.74 11.27 12.65
C HIS A 95 17.78 10.29 13.30
N MET A 96 16.51 10.31 12.87
CA MET A 96 15.49 9.41 13.37
C MET A 96 15.79 7.96 13.01
N LEU A 97 16.37 7.71 11.82
CA LEU A 97 16.76 6.37 11.36
C LEU A 97 17.98 5.85 12.12
N SER A 98 18.90 6.73 12.52
CA SER A 98 20.16 6.34 13.15
C SER A 98 20.16 6.34 14.68
N THR A 99 19.16 6.95 15.34
CA THR A 99 19.20 7.21 16.79
C THR A 99 18.03 6.57 17.54
N PRO A 100 18.18 5.33 18.05
CA PRO A 100 17.11 4.63 18.79
C PRO A 100 16.56 5.40 20.01
N ALA A 101 17.38 6.26 20.63
CA ALA A 101 16.94 7.09 21.76
C ALA A 101 15.83 8.09 21.38
N LEU A 102 15.81 8.61 20.14
CA LEU A 102 14.73 9.48 19.66
C LEU A 102 13.41 8.71 19.54
N ILE A 103 13.48 7.45 19.10
CA ILE A 103 12.32 6.55 19.05
C ILE A 103 11.78 6.28 20.45
N ALA A 104 12.66 5.97 21.41
CA ALA A 104 12.27 5.77 22.80
C ALA A 104 11.59 7.03 23.37
N ARG A 105 12.11 8.23 23.06
CA ARG A 105 11.52 9.49 23.49
C ARG A 105 10.10 9.69 22.96
N ILE A 106 9.82 9.33 21.70
CA ILE A 106 8.47 9.41 21.13
C ILE A 106 7.53 8.42 21.80
N LEU A 107 8.02 7.27 22.27
CA LEU A 107 7.20 6.27 22.94
C LEU A 107 6.90 6.59 24.42
N GLU A 108 7.48 7.67 24.97
CA GLU A 108 7.18 8.12 26.33
C GLU A 108 5.71 8.54 26.51
N PRO A 109 5.17 8.58 27.75
CA PRO A 109 3.77 8.90 28.02
C PRO A 109 3.29 10.27 27.48
N ASP A 110 4.19 11.25 27.38
CA ASP A 110 3.90 12.58 26.81
C ASP A 110 4.20 12.69 25.30
N GLY A 111 4.68 11.61 24.68
CA GLY A 111 4.96 11.49 23.25
C GLY A 111 3.75 10.97 22.45
N TRP A 112 3.85 9.76 21.91
CA TRP A 112 2.85 9.13 21.04
C TRP A 112 1.43 9.13 21.63
N PRO A 113 1.19 8.75 22.90
CA PRO A 113 -0.16 8.82 23.47
C PRO A 113 -0.76 10.23 23.45
N SER A 114 0.08 11.26 23.54
CA SER A 114 -0.34 12.66 23.49
C SER A 114 -0.58 13.13 22.06
N ILE A 115 0.29 12.75 21.12
CA ILE A 115 0.07 12.94 19.68
C ILE A 115 -1.28 12.33 19.29
N TRP A 116 -1.54 11.07 19.68
CA TRP A 116 -2.76 10.37 19.32
C TRP A 116 -4.02 11.10 19.79
N LYS A 117 -4.05 11.58 21.05
CA LYS A 117 -5.17 12.38 21.57
C LYS A 117 -5.42 13.66 20.75
N TRP A 118 -4.36 14.31 20.28
CA TRP A 118 -4.50 15.46 19.38
C TRP A 118 -5.04 15.07 18.00
N LEU A 119 -4.58 13.96 17.42
CA LEU A 119 -5.11 13.47 16.14
C LEU A 119 -6.61 13.12 16.25
N GLN A 120 -7.04 12.50 17.36
CA GLN A 120 -8.45 12.24 17.65
C GLN A 120 -9.27 13.54 17.75
N PHE A 121 -8.77 14.52 18.53
CA PHE A 121 -9.42 15.83 18.65
C PHE A 121 -9.52 16.54 17.29
N MET A 122 -8.44 16.54 16.50
CA MET A 122 -8.40 17.16 15.19
C MET A 122 -9.39 16.49 14.22
N ARG A 123 -9.46 15.15 14.19
CA ARG A 123 -10.49 14.44 13.42
C ARG A 123 -11.88 14.89 13.84
N GLU A 124 -12.18 14.86 15.14
CA GLU A 124 -13.55 15.10 15.59
C GLU A 124 -13.99 16.56 15.47
N LYS A 125 -13.16 17.49 15.95
CA LYS A 125 -13.51 18.92 16.04
C LYS A 125 -13.15 19.72 14.79
N CYS A 126 -12.04 19.40 14.13
CA CYS A 126 -11.61 20.13 12.94
C CYS A 126 -12.15 19.52 11.65
N VAL A 127 -12.14 18.19 11.50
CA VAL A 127 -12.55 17.53 10.25
C VAL A 127 -14.05 17.25 10.22
N LEU A 128 -14.58 16.53 11.21
CA LEU A 128 -15.99 16.10 11.20
C LEU A 128 -16.95 17.24 11.56
N GLN A 129 -16.68 17.98 12.64
CA GLN A 129 -17.57 19.06 13.10
C GLN A 129 -17.24 20.42 12.46
N LYS A 130 -16.05 20.57 11.88
CA LYS A 130 -15.55 21.83 11.29
C LYS A 130 -15.64 23.05 12.23
N SER A 131 -15.65 22.85 13.55
CA SER A 131 -15.87 23.91 14.53
C SER A 131 -14.83 25.03 14.44
N TYR A 132 -13.62 24.69 13.97
CA TYR A 132 -12.48 25.60 13.87
C TYR A 132 -12.32 26.25 12.49
N GLY A 133 -13.21 25.99 11.52
CA GLY A 133 -13.14 26.53 10.16
C GLY A 133 -12.32 25.70 9.18
N GLU A 134 -12.38 26.07 7.89
CA GLU A 134 -11.82 25.28 6.78
C GLU A 134 -10.28 25.17 6.81
N ASP A 135 -9.58 26.22 7.26
CA ASP A 135 -8.10 26.19 7.34
C ASP A 135 -7.61 25.17 8.37
N ALA A 136 -8.31 25.09 9.52
CA ALA A 136 -8.03 24.12 10.57
C ALA A 136 -8.42 22.69 10.12
N CYS A 137 -9.52 22.54 9.38
CA CYS A 137 -9.90 21.27 8.77
C CYS A 137 -8.81 20.77 7.80
N THR A 138 -8.38 21.62 6.87
CA THR A 138 -7.34 21.32 5.89
C THR A 138 -6.02 20.94 6.57
N SER A 139 -5.59 21.75 7.55
CA SER A 139 -4.36 21.49 8.31
C SER A 139 -4.44 20.20 9.13
N ALA A 140 -5.60 19.89 9.70
CA ALA A 140 -5.83 18.65 10.44
C ALA A 140 -5.73 17.41 9.54
N VAL A 141 -6.38 17.41 8.36
CA VAL A 141 -6.30 16.27 7.43
C VAL A 141 -4.85 16.01 7.00
N ILE A 142 -4.13 17.07 6.61
CA ILE A 142 -2.71 16.96 6.23
C ILE A 142 -1.87 16.49 7.43
N GLY A 143 -2.06 17.11 8.59
CA GLY A 143 -1.32 16.79 9.81
C GLY A 143 -1.48 15.34 10.24
N ILE A 144 -2.70 14.81 10.21
CA ILE A 144 -2.99 13.40 10.52
C ILE A 144 -2.27 12.47 9.54
N ALA A 145 -2.46 12.69 8.23
CA ALA A 145 -1.87 11.83 7.20
C ALA A 145 -0.33 11.78 7.27
N THR A 146 0.30 12.95 7.35
CA THR A 146 1.77 13.08 7.40
C THR A 146 2.37 12.56 8.71
N THR A 147 1.70 12.77 9.86
CA THR A 147 2.15 12.27 11.15
C THR A 147 2.19 10.74 11.17
N LEU A 148 1.12 10.09 10.70
CA LEU A 148 1.07 8.63 10.59
C LEU A 148 2.05 8.08 9.55
N GLU A 149 2.27 8.81 8.45
CA GLU A 149 3.24 8.44 7.40
C GLU A 149 4.67 8.43 7.93
N VAL A 150 5.02 9.36 8.81
CA VAL A 150 6.34 9.41 9.46
C VAL A 150 6.49 8.29 10.48
N LEU A 151 5.48 8.07 11.31
CA LEU A 151 5.54 7.07 12.38
C LEU A 151 5.68 5.63 11.86
N ARG A 152 5.20 5.33 10.65
CA ARG A 152 5.33 3.99 10.04
C ARG A 152 6.78 3.58 9.77
N ARG A 153 7.71 4.54 9.66
CA ARG A 153 9.08 4.31 9.16
C ARG A 153 9.95 3.51 10.13
N HIS A 154 9.54 3.43 11.40
CA HIS A 154 10.28 2.71 12.43
C HIS A 154 9.44 1.58 12.98
N THR A 155 10.01 0.37 13.04
CA THR A 155 9.32 -0.83 13.51
C THR A 155 8.67 -0.65 14.88
N ASN A 156 9.39 -0.10 15.85
CA ASN A 156 8.85 0.09 17.22
C ASN A 156 7.70 1.10 17.27
N LEU A 157 7.79 2.20 16.51
CA LEU A 157 6.70 3.18 16.40
C LEU A 157 5.51 2.57 15.67
N ARG A 158 5.74 1.88 14.56
CA ARG A 158 4.70 1.16 13.82
C ARG A 158 3.95 0.18 14.73
N ILE A 159 4.64 -0.64 15.52
CA ILE A 159 4.01 -1.56 16.46
C ILE A 159 3.15 -0.78 17.46
N ALA A 160 3.69 0.26 18.10
CA ALA A 160 2.94 1.06 19.07
C ALA A 160 1.69 1.72 18.44
N VAL A 161 1.83 2.26 17.24
CA VAL A 161 0.77 2.95 16.49
C VAL A 161 -0.32 1.98 16.05
N THR A 162 0.04 0.84 15.45
CA THR A 162 -0.91 -0.19 14.98
C THR A 162 -1.65 -0.91 16.11
N THR A 163 -1.03 -1.02 17.29
CA THR A 163 -1.67 -1.61 18.47
C THR A 163 -2.50 -0.61 19.27
N THR A 164 -2.40 0.69 18.97
CA THR A 164 -3.24 1.73 19.59
C THR A 164 -4.64 1.67 19.00
N SER A 165 -5.64 1.43 19.86
CA SER A 165 -7.05 1.33 19.46
C SER A 165 -7.53 2.60 18.75
N GLY A 166 -8.25 2.43 17.63
CA GLY A 166 -8.84 3.51 16.85
C GLY A 166 -7.94 4.03 15.73
N VAL A 167 -6.64 3.71 15.71
CA VAL A 167 -5.71 4.27 14.72
C VAL A 167 -5.97 3.71 13.33
N LEU A 168 -6.05 2.38 13.21
CA LEU A 168 -6.27 1.73 11.93
C LEU A 168 -7.69 2.01 11.40
N GLU A 169 -8.67 2.07 12.29
CA GLU A 169 -10.03 2.50 11.94
C GLU A 169 -10.01 3.92 11.34
N LEU A 170 -9.36 4.86 12.03
CA LEU A 170 -9.29 6.26 11.63
C LEU A 170 -8.62 6.46 10.27
N ILE A 171 -7.45 5.86 10.07
CA ILE A 171 -6.71 6.05 8.82
C ILE A 171 -7.39 5.35 7.65
N MET A 172 -8.02 4.20 7.89
CA MET A 172 -8.78 3.50 6.86
C MET A 172 -9.98 4.32 6.41
N GLU A 173 -10.76 4.86 7.35
CA GLU A 173 -11.89 5.74 7.08
C GLU A 173 -11.45 6.99 6.29
N GLN A 174 -10.39 7.68 6.74
CA GLN A 174 -9.86 8.84 6.03
C GLN A 174 -9.37 8.50 4.62
N TRP A 175 -8.70 7.37 4.46
CA TRP A 175 -8.25 6.93 3.14
C TRP A 175 -9.45 6.66 2.23
N LEU A 176 -10.50 5.98 2.68
CA LEU A 176 -11.70 5.73 1.89
C LEU A 176 -12.39 7.03 1.47
N HIS A 177 -12.55 7.97 2.40
CA HIS A 177 -13.26 9.23 2.18
C HIS A 177 -12.37 10.38 1.67
N ALA A 178 -11.11 10.11 1.30
CA ALA A 178 -10.20 11.12 0.78
C ALA A 178 -10.76 11.90 -0.43
N SER A 179 -11.54 11.23 -1.29
CA SER A 179 -12.22 11.87 -2.42
C SER A 179 -13.44 12.71 -2.00
N ASP A 180 -14.10 12.37 -0.88
CA ASP A 180 -15.23 13.13 -0.35
C ASP A 180 -14.76 14.41 0.35
N HIS A 181 -13.52 14.43 0.87
CA HIS A 181 -12.90 15.66 1.38
C HIS A 181 -12.78 16.76 0.31
N ALA A 182 -12.78 16.40 -0.98
CA ALA A 182 -12.91 17.36 -2.07
C ALA A 182 -14.28 18.03 -2.15
N ARG A 183 -15.32 17.32 -1.74
CA ARG A 183 -16.70 17.83 -1.69
C ARG A 183 -16.98 18.62 -0.43
N LEU A 184 -16.15 18.47 0.60
CA LEU A 184 -16.28 19.20 1.85
C LEU A 184 -15.85 20.68 1.73
N GLY A 185 -15.70 21.25 0.53
CA GLY A 185 -15.46 22.69 0.39
C GLY A 185 -14.10 23.17 0.90
N THR A 186 -13.14 22.26 1.01
CA THR A 186 -11.74 22.66 1.22
C THR A 186 -11.25 23.34 -0.05
N ASN A 187 -10.59 24.49 0.04
CA ASN A 187 -10.03 25.21 -1.11
C ASN A 187 -8.73 24.54 -1.65
N LEU A 188 -8.62 23.21 -1.51
CA LEU A 188 -7.46 22.47 -1.98
C LEU A 188 -7.53 22.32 -3.50
N SER A 189 -6.39 22.49 -4.16
CA SER A 189 -6.25 22.12 -5.56
C SER A 189 -6.28 20.60 -5.72
N ASP A 190 -6.52 20.11 -6.94
CA ASP A 190 -6.41 18.68 -7.28
C ASP A 190 -5.08 18.08 -6.81
N ALA A 191 -3.98 18.84 -6.90
CA ALA A 191 -2.67 18.45 -6.41
C ALA A 191 -2.63 18.27 -4.88
N GLY A 192 -3.35 19.11 -4.13
CA GLY A 192 -3.49 18.98 -2.67
C GLY A 192 -4.23 17.71 -2.26
N TYR A 193 -5.28 17.33 -2.99
CA TYR A 193 -5.99 16.07 -2.74
C TYR A 193 -5.14 14.86 -3.06
N HIS A 194 -4.45 14.88 -4.21
CA HIS A 194 -3.52 13.81 -4.57
C HIS A 194 -2.43 13.64 -3.50
N TYR A 195 -1.89 14.74 -2.99
CA TYR A 195 -0.92 14.70 -1.90
C TYR A 195 -1.46 14.02 -0.64
N ILE A 196 -2.66 14.39 -0.16
CA ILE A 196 -3.28 13.80 1.04
C ILE A 196 -3.54 12.31 0.82
N GLN A 197 -4.14 11.94 -0.31
CA GLN A 197 -4.44 10.55 -0.65
C GLN A 197 -3.17 9.70 -0.66
N SER A 198 -2.09 10.20 -1.27
CA SER A 198 -0.81 9.50 -1.31
C SER A 198 -0.20 9.33 0.07
N ARG A 199 -0.29 10.34 0.96
CA ARG A 199 0.21 10.22 2.34
C ARG A 199 -0.60 9.22 3.16
N LEU A 200 -1.93 9.24 3.05
CA LEU A 200 -2.80 8.26 3.72
C LEU A 200 -2.54 6.83 3.22
N MET A 201 -2.37 6.65 1.91
CA MET A 201 -2.00 5.36 1.33
C MET A 201 -0.65 4.86 1.83
N LEU A 202 0.38 5.70 1.82
CA LEU A 202 1.71 5.34 2.31
C LEU A 202 1.70 5.01 3.80
N ALA A 203 1.00 5.83 4.60
CA ALA A 203 0.79 5.60 6.02
C ALA A 203 0.10 4.25 6.28
N LEU A 204 -1.06 4.02 5.68
CA LEU A 204 -1.81 2.77 5.85
C LEU A 204 -0.99 1.56 5.36
N GLY A 205 -0.40 1.66 4.18
CA GLY A 205 0.42 0.60 3.60
C GLY A 205 1.59 0.23 4.50
N GLY A 206 2.36 1.20 4.98
CA GLY A 206 3.51 0.94 5.85
C GLY A 206 3.15 0.53 7.27
N LEU A 207 2.00 0.97 7.82
CA LEU A 207 1.52 0.51 9.12
C LEU A 207 1.07 -0.97 9.06
N LEU A 208 0.50 -1.41 7.94
CA LEU A 208 0.05 -2.80 7.75
C LEU A 208 1.17 -3.76 7.29
N GLU A 209 2.35 -3.23 6.96
CA GLU A 209 3.50 -4.03 6.57
C GLU A 209 3.95 -4.94 7.72
N SER A 210 4.05 -6.24 7.45
CA SER A 210 4.43 -7.23 8.45
C SER A 210 5.87 -7.00 8.92
N THR A 211 6.06 -6.91 10.24
CA THR A 211 7.39 -6.86 10.87
C THR A 211 8.18 -8.15 10.68
N ASP A 212 7.47 -9.26 10.49
CA ASP A 212 8.01 -10.61 10.50
C ASP A 212 8.05 -11.21 9.09
N ALA A 213 8.23 -10.36 8.06
CA ALA A 213 8.36 -10.76 6.67
C ALA A 213 9.67 -11.53 6.40
N THR A 214 9.91 -12.59 7.17
CA THR A 214 10.77 -13.68 6.71
C THR A 214 10.04 -14.36 5.54
N PRO A 215 10.72 -14.67 4.43
CA PRO A 215 10.12 -15.29 3.26
C PRO A 215 9.41 -16.63 3.53
N LYS A 216 9.64 -17.23 4.71
CA LYS A 216 9.21 -18.59 5.05
C LYS A 216 7.83 -18.67 5.71
N SER A 217 7.23 -17.56 6.15
CA SER A 217 5.88 -17.57 6.72
C SER A 217 4.91 -16.77 5.83
N PRO A 218 4.27 -17.42 4.84
CA PRO A 218 3.44 -16.73 3.85
C PRO A 218 2.12 -16.17 4.40
N VAL A 219 1.74 -16.53 5.63
CA VAL A 219 0.50 -16.07 6.28
C VAL A 219 0.82 -15.73 7.73
N GLY A 220 1.20 -14.48 7.99
CA GLY A 220 1.18 -13.94 9.34
C GLY A 220 -0.24 -13.96 9.91
N PRO A 221 -0.41 -13.95 11.25
CA PRO A 221 -1.73 -13.85 11.86
C PRO A 221 -2.46 -12.60 11.35
N GLN A 222 -3.74 -12.75 11.00
CA GLN A 222 -4.62 -11.65 10.58
C GLN A 222 -5.03 -10.80 11.79
N ILE A 223 -4.07 -10.08 12.36
CA ILE A 223 -4.25 -9.36 13.64
C ILE A 223 -5.18 -8.16 13.45
N PHE A 224 -5.03 -7.43 12.34
CA PHE A 224 -5.67 -6.12 12.17
C PHE A 224 -6.97 -6.14 11.36
N GLY A 225 -7.40 -7.31 10.88
CA GLY A 225 -8.59 -7.46 10.04
C GLY A 225 -9.84 -6.78 10.60
N PRO A 226 -10.22 -6.98 11.87
CA PRO A 226 -11.40 -6.33 12.47
C PRO A 226 -11.33 -4.80 12.48
N GLN A 227 -10.16 -4.22 12.80
CA GLN A 227 -9.99 -2.76 12.86
C GLN A 227 -10.05 -2.13 11.47
N ILE A 228 -9.42 -2.76 10.47
CA ILE A 228 -9.49 -2.32 9.07
C ILE A 228 -10.94 -2.33 8.59
N LEU A 229 -11.69 -3.42 8.86
CA LEU A 229 -13.09 -3.50 8.49
C LEU A 229 -13.96 -2.50 9.26
N ALA A 230 -13.70 -2.26 10.54
CA ALA A 230 -14.44 -1.25 11.30
C ALA A 230 -14.29 0.16 10.71
N GLY A 231 -13.07 0.55 10.28
CA GLY A 231 -12.84 1.81 9.57
C GLY A 231 -13.53 1.89 8.19
N ALA A 232 -13.88 0.73 7.61
CA ALA A 232 -14.66 0.63 6.37
C ALA A 232 -16.16 0.38 6.61
N GLY A 233 -16.66 0.51 7.85
CA GLY A 233 -18.06 0.22 8.18
C GLY A 233 -18.46 -1.25 7.95
N GLY A 234 -17.50 -2.18 7.96
CA GLY A 234 -17.68 -3.59 7.66
C GLY A 234 -17.67 -3.93 6.17
N ASP A 235 -17.55 -2.95 5.27
CA ASP A 235 -17.69 -3.14 3.83
C ASP A 235 -16.34 -3.45 3.15
N SER A 236 -15.98 -4.74 3.12
CA SER A 236 -14.79 -5.20 2.37
C SER A 236 -14.84 -4.92 0.87
N LYS A 237 -16.05 -4.84 0.27
CA LYS A 237 -16.22 -4.56 -1.15
C LYS A 237 -15.88 -3.10 -1.46
N LEU A 238 -16.35 -2.16 -0.64
CA LEU A 238 -15.99 -0.75 -0.74
C LEU A 238 -14.48 -0.54 -0.73
N VAL A 239 -13.76 -1.26 0.15
CA VAL A 239 -12.30 -1.23 0.20
C VAL A 239 -11.68 -1.70 -1.12
N ALA A 240 -12.12 -2.85 -1.62
CA ALA A 240 -11.62 -3.43 -2.86
C ALA A 240 -11.87 -2.53 -4.07
N THR A 241 -13.10 -2.02 -4.23
CA THR A 241 -13.45 -1.14 -5.35
C THR A 241 -12.70 0.18 -5.30
N THR A 242 -12.51 0.75 -4.10
CA THR A 242 -11.76 2.00 -3.92
C THR A 242 -10.28 1.81 -4.26
N ALA A 243 -9.66 0.73 -3.79
CA ALA A 243 -8.27 0.42 -4.09
C ALA A 243 -8.04 0.22 -5.60
N LEU A 244 -8.88 -0.58 -6.25
CA LEU A 244 -8.78 -0.88 -7.67
C LEU A 244 -9.08 0.35 -8.54
N SER A 245 -10.08 1.15 -8.17
CA SER A 245 -10.42 2.39 -8.88
C SER A 245 -9.22 3.35 -8.89
N ARG A 246 -8.61 3.58 -7.72
CA ARG A 246 -7.45 4.48 -7.61
C ARG A 246 -6.24 3.97 -8.39
N LEU A 247 -5.93 2.67 -8.30
CA LEU A 247 -4.86 2.06 -9.09
C LEU A 247 -5.09 2.22 -10.60
N ARG A 248 -6.33 2.00 -11.08
CA ARG A 248 -6.68 2.21 -12.50
C ARG A 248 -6.49 3.66 -12.91
N THR A 249 -6.90 4.62 -12.07
CA THR A 249 -6.69 6.05 -12.35
C THR A 249 -5.20 6.37 -12.49
N SER A 250 -4.34 5.85 -11.61
CA SER A 250 -2.89 6.05 -11.71
C SER A 250 -2.28 5.42 -12.95
N VAL A 251 -2.75 4.24 -13.37
CA VAL A 251 -2.24 3.52 -14.56
C VAL A 251 -2.74 4.14 -15.87
N ALA A 252 -3.92 4.77 -15.85
CA ALA A 252 -4.48 5.44 -17.01
C ALA A 252 -3.65 6.67 -17.44
N ASP A 253 -2.92 7.28 -16.51
CA ASP A 253 -1.92 8.30 -16.84
C ASP A 253 -0.61 7.62 -17.29
N ALA A 254 -0.36 7.65 -18.61
CA ALA A 254 0.85 7.10 -19.20
C ALA A 254 2.15 7.75 -18.68
N ASN A 255 2.05 8.96 -18.13
CA ASN A 255 3.18 9.70 -17.57
C ASN A 255 3.26 9.61 -16.05
N ALA A 256 2.34 8.90 -15.38
CA ALA A 256 2.36 8.76 -13.94
C ALA A 256 3.74 8.26 -13.48
N PRO A 257 4.37 8.90 -12.48
CA PRO A 257 5.62 8.39 -11.94
C PRO A 257 5.38 7.03 -11.29
N GLU A 258 6.42 6.18 -11.26
CA GLU A 258 6.34 4.87 -10.59
C GLU A 258 5.92 4.99 -9.12
N THR A 259 6.33 6.11 -8.49
CA THR A 259 5.99 6.45 -7.11
C THR A 259 4.50 6.53 -6.83
N ASP A 260 3.66 6.61 -7.87
CA ASP A 260 2.21 6.67 -7.71
C ASP A 260 1.59 5.26 -7.80
N VAL A 261 2.12 4.37 -8.63
CA VAL A 261 1.55 3.02 -8.87
C VAL A 261 2.01 2.00 -7.82
N GLY A 262 3.30 1.97 -7.50
CA GLY A 262 3.88 0.98 -6.60
C GLY A 262 3.22 0.95 -5.21
N PRO A 263 3.02 2.10 -4.54
CA PRO A 263 2.36 2.15 -3.24
C PRO A 263 0.91 1.63 -3.22
N HIS A 264 0.16 1.76 -4.33
CA HIS A 264 -1.19 1.18 -4.44
C HIS A 264 -1.13 -0.35 -4.38
N LEU A 265 -0.22 -0.96 -5.14
CA LEU A 265 -0.02 -2.41 -5.14
C LEU A 265 0.43 -2.93 -3.76
N MET A 266 1.36 -2.22 -3.13
CA MET A 266 1.85 -2.54 -1.79
C MET A 266 0.73 -2.46 -0.75
N LEU A 267 -0.12 -1.43 -0.81
CA LEU A 267 -1.28 -1.30 0.08
C LEU A 267 -2.25 -2.48 -0.12
N MET A 268 -2.58 -2.81 -1.37
CA MET A 268 -3.50 -3.91 -1.69
C MET A 268 -2.95 -5.26 -1.24
N TYR A 269 -1.64 -5.48 -1.41
CA TYR A 269 -0.95 -6.64 -0.87
C TYR A 269 -1.14 -6.66 0.65
N ASN A 270 -0.76 -5.61 1.37
CA ASN A 270 -0.83 -5.56 2.83
C ASN A 270 -2.27 -5.74 3.35
N LEU A 271 -3.26 -5.06 2.78
CA LEU A 271 -4.68 -5.24 3.12
C LEU A 271 -5.13 -6.70 2.97
N SER A 272 -4.77 -7.34 1.86
CA SER A 272 -5.09 -8.75 1.61
C SER A 272 -4.46 -9.69 2.63
N GLY A 273 -3.25 -9.36 3.11
CA GLY A 273 -2.54 -10.15 4.13
C GLY A 273 -3.16 -10.01 5.52
N GLN A 274 -3.74 -8.86 5.82
CA GLN A 274 -4.30 -8.55 7.14
C GLN A 274 -5.78 -8.91 7.26
N CYS A 275 -6.50 -9.08 6.15
CA CYS A 275 -7.95 -9.34 6.17
C CYS A 275 -8.39 -10.25 5.01
N GLN A 276 -8.81 -11.49 5.32
CA GLN A 276 -9.30 -12.44 4.33
C GLN A 276 -10.52 -11.93 3.54
N ALA A 277 -11.42 -11.18 4.19
CA ALA A 277 -12.61 -10.64 3.54
C ALA A 277 -12.23 -9.65 2.42
N ILE A 278 -11.26 -8.77 2.69
CA ILE A 278 -10.74 -7.81 1.70
C ILE A 278 -9.98 -8.54 0.60
N HIS A 279 -9.19 -9.56 0.93
CA HIS A 279 -8.51 -10.40 -0.07
C HIS A 279 -9.49 -11.01 -1.07
N LEU A 280 -10.57 -11.63 -0.58
CA LEU A 280 -11.62 -12.21 -1.43
C LEU A 280 -12.37 -11.15 -2.23
N ALA A 281 -12.69 -10.00 -1.61
CA ALA A 281 -13.33 -8.88 -2.29
C ALA A 281 -12.46 -8.35 -3.44
N LEU A 282 -11.16 -8.16 -3.22
CA LEU A 282 -10.20 -7.75 -4.25
C LEU A 282 -10.16 -8.73 -5.43
N ALA A 283 -10.10 -10.04 -5.15
CA ALA A 283 -10.13 -11.05 -6.20
C ALA A 283 -11.44 -10.99 -7.02
N ASN A 284 -12.59 -10.87 -6.33
CA ASN A 284 -13.91 -10.82 -6.96
C ASN A 284 -14.16 -9.54 -7.76
N GLU A 285 -13.63 -8.40 -7.33
CA GLU A 285 -13.74 -7.10 -8.02
C GLU A 285 -12.72 -6.93 -9.17
N GLY A 286 -11.99 -8.00 -9.51
CA GLY A 286 -11.13 -8.04 -10.69
C GLY A 286 -9.72 -7.51 -10.48
N LEU A 287 -9.12 -7.79 -9.32
CA LEU A 287 -7.70 -7.50 -9.06
C LEU A 287 -6.78 -8.05 -10.15
N ILE A 288 -6.96 -9.30 -10.55
CA ILE A 288 -6.05 -9.97 -11.50
C ILE A 288 -5.94 -9.21 -12.84
N PRO A 289 -7.04 -8.91 -13.56
CA PRO A 289 -6.96 -8.10 -14.78
C PRO A 289 -6.22 -6.77 -14.59
N VAL A 290 -6.44 -6.07 -13.46
CA VAL A 290 -5.76 -4.80 -13.16
C VAL A 290 -4.26 -5.01 -12.95
N ILE A 291 -3.85 -6.08 -12.26
CA ILE A 291 -2.42 -6.39 -12.12
C ILE A 291 -1.78 -6.66 -13.49
N ILE A 292 -2.46 -7.39 -14.39
CA ILE A 292 -1.92 -7.63 -15.75
C ILE A 292 -1.86 -6.34 -16.59
N GLU A 293 -2.81 -5.42 -16.38
CA GLU A 293 -2.78 -4.07 -16.95
C GLU A 293 -1.55 -3.30 -16.45
N VAL A 294 -1.27 -3.31 -15.13
CA VAL A 294 -0.08 -2.68 -14.54
C VAL A 294 1.21 -3.31 -15.08
N LEU A 295 1.30 -4.64 -15.18
CA LEU A 295 2.46 -5.31 -15.80
C LEU A 295 2.65 -4.84 -17.26
N SER A 296 1.56 -4.68 -17.99
CA SER A 296 1.59 -4.19 -19.38
C SER A 296 2.04 -2.73 -19.46
N TRP A 297 1.58 -1.89 -18.52
CA TRP A 297 2.01 -0.51 -18.35
C TRP A 297 3.51 -0.44 -18.05
N CYS A 298 4.03 -1.26 -17.12
CA CYS A 298 5.46 -1.34 -16.83
C CYS A 298 6.27 -1.71 -18.09
N ASN A 299 5.79 -2.68 -18.88
CA ASN A 299 6.44 -3.14 -20.11
C ASN A 299 6.43 -2.10 -21.24
N ALA A 300 5.55 -1.10 -21.18
CA ALA A 300 5.49 -0.02 -22.16
C ALA A 300 6.45 1.13 -21.81
N ARG A 301 7.02 1.15 -20.60
CA ARG A 301 7.92 2.22 -20.15
C ARG A 301 9.32 2.07 -20.76
N PRO A 302 10.06 3.18 -20.90
CA PRO A 302 11.45 3.13 -21.32
C PRO A 302 12.31 2.40 -20.27
N ALA A 303 13.38 1.72 -20.73
CA ALA A 303 14.23 0.87 -19.88
C ALA A 303 14.84 1.62 -18.67
N GLN A 304 15.03 2.94 -18.77
CA GLN A 304 15.57 3.78 -17.71
C GLN A 304 14.60 3.98 -16.54
N ALA A 305 13.31 3.72 -16.70
CA ALA A 305 12.30 3.96 -15.66
C ALA A 305 12.35 2.96 -14.49
N LYS A 306 13.10 1.85 -14.62
CA LYS A 306 13.36 0.85 -13.57
C LYS A 306 12.13 0.47 -12.70
N PRO A 307 10.99 0.00 -13.28
CA PRO A 307 9.77 -0.38 -12.55
C PRO A 307 9.88 -1.65 -11.66
N ALA A 308 11.06 -1.94 -11.08
CA ALA A 308 11.36 -3.19 -10.36
C ALA A 308 10.43 -3.42 -9.19
N ASN A 309 10.24 -2.37 -8.39
CA ASN A 309 9.41 -2.44 -7.20
C ASN A 309 7.96 -2.68 -7.60
N THR A 310 7.47 -1.96 -8.61
CA THR A 310 6.09 -2.13 -9.12
C THR A 310 5.85 -3.54 -9.67
N LEU A 311 6.81 -4.08 -10.44
CA LEU A 311 6.72 -5.46 -10.95
C LEU A 311 6.73 -6.49 -9.82
N ASN A 312 7.62 -6.34 -8.85
CA ASN A 312 7.68 -7.20 -7.67
C ASN A 312 6.33 -7.21 -6.92
N GLU A 313 5.76 -6.03 -6.68
CA GLU A 313 4.46 -5.91 -6.02
C GLU A 313 3.32 -6.51 -6.86
N CYS A 314 3.36 -6.44 -8.20
CA CYS A 314 2.41 -7.15 -9.06
C CYS A 314 2.46 -8.67 -8.84
N TYR A 315 3.66 -9.26 -8.90
CA TYR A 315 3.82 -10.70 -8.73
C TYR A 315 3.49 -11.16 -7.30
N ARG A 316 3.83 -10.38 -6.27
CA ARG A 316 3.44 -10.64 -4.87
C ARG A 316 1.92 -10.69 -4.72
N ASN A 317 1.19 -9.75 -5.30
CA ASN A 317 -0.26 -9.76 -5.32
C ASN A 317 -0.82 -10.99 -6.05
N LEU A 318 -0.29 -11.34 -7.23
CA LEU A 318 -0.73 -12.53 -7.97
C LEU A 318 -0.50 -13.83 -7.18
N LEU A 319 0.68 -13.99 -6.58
CA LEU A 319 0.98 -15.16 -5.76
C LEU A 319 0.01 -15.30 -4.59
N ARG A 320 -0.27 -14.19 -3.90
CA ARG A 320 -1.22 -14.20 -2.79
C ARG A 320 -2.62 -14.64 -3.24
N VAL A 321 -3.09 -14.16 -4.38
CA VAL A 321 -4.37 -14.61 -4.96
C VAL A 321 -4.32 -16.08 -5.36
N PHE A 322 -3.23 -16.53 -5.99
CA PHE A 322 -3.10 -17.92 -6.43
C PHE A 322 -3.06 -18.90 -5.26
N TYR A 323 -2.43 -18.55 -4.13
CA TYR A 323 -2.42 -19.40 -2.94
C TYR A 323 -3.69 -19.34 -2.10
N SER A 324 -4.68 -18.53 -2.50
CA SER A 324 -5.96 -18.46 -1.82
C SER A 324 -6.94 -19.53 -2.27
N THR A 325 -8.08 -19.61 -1.59
CA THR A 325 -9.20 -20.47 -2.01
C THR A 325 -9.57 -20.17 -3.46
N ASN A 326 -9.79 -21.21 -4.26
CA ASN A 326 -10.05 -21.13 -5.70
C ASN A 326 -8.86 -20.68 -6.57
N GLY A 327 -7.62 -20.89 -6.12
CA GLY A 327 -6.40 -20.60 -6.88
C GLY A 327 -6.45 -20.97 -8.36
N ALA A 328 -7.01 -22.14 -8.71
CA ALA A 328 -7.15 -22.56 -10.11
C ALA A 328 -8.04 -21.63 -10.97
N VAL A 329 -9.11 -21.06 -10.39
CA VAL A 329 -10.00 -20.09 -11.06
C VAL A 329 -9.22 -18.79 -11.33
N TRP A 330 -8.47 -18.34 -10.35
CA TRP A 330 -7.64 -17.14 -10.44
C TRP A 330 -6.51 -17.29 -11.46
N VAL A 331 -5.89 -18.46 -11.53
CA VAL A 331 -4.89 -18.78 -12.56
C VAL A 331 -5.50 -18.75 -13.96
N VAL A 332 -6.70 -19.33 -14.14
CA VAL A 332 -7.42 -19.24 -15.43
C VAL A 332 -7.66 -17.78 -15.81
N GLN A 333 -8.17 -16.96 -14.88
CA GLN A 333 -8.42 -15.55 -15.13
C GLN A 333 -7.14 -14.78 -15.48
N ALA A 334 -6.02 -15.06 -14.81
CA ALA A 334 -4.74 -14.43 -15.09
C ALA A 334 -4.21 -14.81 -16.48
N LEU A 335 -4.28 -16.10 -16.85
CA LEU A 335 -3.88 -16.60 -18.16
C LEU A 335 -4.73 -15.98 -19.28
N ASP A 336 -6.05 -15.92 -19.08
CA ASP A 336 -6.98 -15.31 -20.04
C ASP A 336 -6.80 -13.78 -20.14
N SER A 337 -6.34 -13.14 -19.07
CA SER A 337 -5.98 -11.71 -19.05
C SER A 337 -4.61 -11.42 -19.69
N GLY A 338 -3.86 -12.45 -20.10
CA GLY A 338 -2.58 -12.29 -20.80
C GLY A 338 -1.34 -12.32 -19.92
N LEU A 339 -1.41 -12.92 -18.72
CA LEU A 339 -0.27 -13.03 -17.79
C LEU A 339 1.03 -13.48 -18.46
N ILE A 340 1.02 -14.59 -19.23
CA ILE A 340 2.23 -15.08 -19.91
C ILE A 340 2.77 -14.03 -20.88
N THR A 341 1.90 -13.37 -21.65
CA THR A 341 2.32 -12.32 -22.60
C THR A 341 2.99 -11.15 -21.87
N ALA A 342 2.44 -10.72 -20.73
CA ALA A 342 3.02 -9.66 -19.92
C ALA A 342 4.36 -10.08 -19.32
N MET A 343 4.45 -11.28 -18.74
CA MET A 343 5.69 -11.80 -18.14
C MET A 343 6.83 -11.91 -19.16
N LEU A 344 6.58 -12.47 -20.34
CA LEU A 344 7.63 -12.64 -21.35
C LEU A 344 8.15 -11.30 -21.87
N ARG A 345 7.30 -10.26 -21.93
CA ARG A 345 7.73 -8.90 -22.31
C ARG A 345 8.60 -8.26 -21.24
N SER A 346 8.35 -8.57 -19.97
CA SER A 346 9.18 -8.10 -18.85
C SER A 346 10.60 -8.66 -18.91
N GLY A 347 10.85 -9.74 -19.65
CA GLY A 347 12.19 -10.32 -19.84
C GLY A 347 13.23 -9.34 -20.38
N SER A 348 12.85 -8.49 -21.33
CA SER A 348 13.72 -7.43 -21.88
C SER A 348 14.15 -6.41 -20.83
N TRP A 349 13.26 -6.10 -19.89
CA TRP A 349 13.53 -5.20 -18.78
C TRP A 349 14.35 -5.90 -17.69
N LEU A 350 13.99 -7.13 -17.32
CA LEU A 350 14.70 -7.92 -16.31
C LEU A 350 16.17 -8.16 -16.69
N ALA A 351 16.49 -8.20 -17.98
CA ALA A 351 17.87 -8.28 -18.46
C ALA A 351 18.74 -7.07 -18.09
N THR A 352 18.13 -5.94 -17.70
CA THR A 352 18.84 -4.73 -17.25
C THR A 352 19.03 -4.68 -15.72
N VAL A 353 18.43 -5.62 -15.01
CA VAL A 353 18.48 -5.73 -13.55
C VAL A 353 19.53 -6.78 -13.18
N ASP A 354 20.06 -6.71 -11.97
CA ASP A 354 20.93 -7.76 -11.44
C ASP A 354 20.21 -9.13 -11.52
N PRO A 355 20.83 -10.19 -12.08
CA PRO A 355 20.23 -11.53 -12.11
C PRO A 355 19.87 -12.10 -10.74
N THR A 356 20.50 -11.61 -9.68
CA THR A 356 20.21 -11.96 -8.28
C THR A 356 19.07 -11.14 -7.67
N ASP A 357 18.51 -10.20 -8.43
CA ASP A 357 17.37 -9.41 -7.98
C ASP A 357 16.15 -10.31 -7.78
N PHE A 358 15.47 -10.06 -6.66
CA PHE A 358 14.29 -10.80 -6.23
C PHE A 358 13.20 -10.86 -7.31
N ALA A 359 13.08 -9.85 -8.17
CA ALA A 359 12.09 -9.85 -9.24
C ALA A 359 12.36 -10.94 -10.31
N VAL A 360 13.64 -11.22 -10.62
CA VAL A 360 14.03 -12.27 -11.58
C VAL A 360 13.68 -13.64 -11.00
N GLU A 361 14.14 -13.92 -9.79
CA GLU A 361 13.85 -15.17 -9.06
C GLU A 361 12.33 -15.40 -8.98
N LEU A 362 11.57 -14.36 -8.66
CA LEU A 362 10.12 -14.45 -8.51
C LEU A 362 9.44 -14.82 -9.83
N CYS A 363 9.85 -14.23 -10.95
CA CYS A 363 9.32 -14.52 -12.28
C CYS A 363 9.65 -15.96 -12.73
N GLU A 364 10.90 -16.40 -12.52
CA GLU A 364 11.33 -17.76 -12.83
C GLU A 364 10.54 -18.79 -12.03
N ARG A 365 10.43 -18.59 -10.71
CA ARG A 365 9.61 -19.44 -9.82
C ARG A 365 8.15 -19.47 -10.25
N PHE A 366 7.63 -18.35 -10.76
CA PHE A 366 6.25 -18.26 -11.22
C PHE A 366 5.99 -19.18 -12.42
N LEU A 367 6.89 -19.20 -13.40
CA LEU A 367 6.82 -20.08 -14.57
C LEU A 367 7.09 -21.54 -14.21
N ASP A 368 8.19 -21.80 -13.52
CA ASP A 368 8.68 -23.16 -13.29
C ASP A 368 7.84 -23.90 -12.24
N GLU A 369 7.53 -23.25 -11.12
CA GLU A 369 6.83 -23.91 -10.01
C GLU A 369 5.34 -23.60 -9.97
N VAL A 370 4.98 -22.31 -9.95
CA VAL A 370 3.63 -21.90 -9.57
C VAL A 370 2.63 -22.30 -10.65
N LEU A 371 2.84 -21.88 -11.89
CA LEU A 371 1.94 -22.22 -12.98
C LEU A 371 1.94 -23.72 -13.28
N SER A 372 3.10 -24.38 -13.25
CA SER A 372 3.23 -25.82 -13.41
C SER A 372 2.38 -26.60 -12.41
N LYS A 373 2.36 -26.20 -11.13
CA LYS A 373 1.51 -26.83 -10.10
C LYS A 373 0.02 -26.78 -10.46
N TYR A 374 -0.44 -25.72 -11.11
CA TYR A 374 -1.85 -25.56 -11.52
C TYR A 374 -2.21 -26.26 -12.84
N THR A 375 -1.25 -26.75 -13.61
CA THR A 375 -1.53 -27.51 -14.85
C THR A 375 -2.19 -28.87 -14.61
N VAL A 376 -2.34 -29.30 -13.36
CA VAL A 376 -3.15 -30.48 -13.00
C VAL A 376 -4.64 -30.26 -13.26
N PHE A 377 -5.11 -29.00 -13.31
CA PHE A 377 -6.50 -28.67 -13.53
C PHE A 377 -6.81 -28.53 -15.03
N ARG A 378 -7.83 -29.26 -15.50
CA ARG A 378 -8.32 -29.20 -16.88
C ARG A 378 -8.65 -27.78 -17.36
N SER A 379 -9.30 -26.99 -16.51
CA SER A 379 -9.66 -25.59 -16.82
C SER A 379 -8.42 -24.73 -17.06
N VAL A 380 -7.40 -24.88 -16.21
CA VAL A 380 -6.11 -24.21 -16.34
C VAL A 380 -5.41 -24.62 -17.63
N LEU A 381 -5.32 -25.92 -17.94
CA LEU A 381 -4.72 -26.39 -19.20
C LEU A 381 -5.35 -25.77 -20.44
N ARG A 382 -6.68 -25.68 -20.49
CA ARG A 382 -7.37 -25.02 -21.59
C ARG A 382 -7.00 -23.53 -21.72
N ALA A 383 -6.82 -22.84 -20.59
CA ALA A 383 -6.36 -21.45 -20.58
C ALA A 383 -4.88 -21.35 -21.01
N VAL A 384 -4.01 -22.26 -20.54
CA VAL A 384 -2.61 -22.36 -20.98
C VAL A 384 -2.53 -22.55 -22.49
N ARG A 385 -3.32 -23.45 -23.09
CA ARG A 385 -3.38 -23.63 -24.55
C ARG A 385 -3.69 -22.33 -25.29
N ARG A 386 -4.64 -21.53 -24.79
CA ARG A 386 -4.95 -20.21 -25.37
C ARG A 386 -3.78 -19.25 -25.22
N ALA A 387 -3.17 -19.19 -24.04
CA ALA A 387 -2.03 -18.33 -23.76
C ALA A 387 -0.81 -18.68 -24.65
N LEU A 388 -0.48 -19.96 -24.82
CA LEU A 388 0.62 -20.41 -25.71
C LEU A 388 0.38 -19.98 -27.17
N ARG A 389 -0.84 -20.17 -27.69
CA ARG A 389 -1.21 -19.69 -29.03
C ARG A 389 -1.09 -18.17 -29.17
N GLN A 390 -1.42 -17.41 -28.13
CA GLN A 390 -1.23 -15.96 -28.15
C GLN A 390 0.25 -15.56 -28.20
N VAL A 391 1.11 -16.26 -27.45
CA VAL A 391 2.57 -16.06 -27.46
C VAL A 391 3.14 -16.32 -28.86
N GLU A 392 2.73 -17.42 -29.50
CA GLU A 392 3.14 -17.78 -30.86
C GLU A 392 2.67 -16.74 -31.88
N LYS A 393 1.37 -16.39 -31.84
CA LYS A 393 0.77 -15.38 -32.72
C LYS A 393 1.50 -14.03 -32.63
N ARG A 394 1.97 -13.64 -31.43
CA ARG A 394 2.68 -12.38 -31.17
C ARG A 394 4.21 -12.49 -31.27
N ARG A 395 4.75 -13.68 -31.59
CA ARG A 395 6.19 -13.97 -31.66
C ARG A 395 6.96 -13.60 -30.38
N LEU A 396 6.32 -13.75 -29.21
CA LEU A 396 6.91 -13.39 -27.92
C LEU A 396 7.80 -14.49 -27.33
N GLY A 397 7.66 -15.73 -27.80
CA GLY A 397 8.43 -16.87 -27.31
C GLY A 397 9.82 -17.01 -27.92
N THR A 398 10.53 -15.90 -28.17
CA THR A 398 11.89 -15.89 -28.73
C THR A 398 12.91 -15.52 -27.65
N LYS A 399 14.14 -16.05 -27.73
CA LYS A 399 15.19 -15.79 -26.73
C LYS A 399 15.48 -14.29 -26.56
N ALA A 400 15.42 -13.53 -27.66
CA ALA A 400 15.64 -12.08 -27.65
C ALA A 400 14.58 -11.30 -26.84
N VAL A 401 13.31 -11.71 -26.91
CA VAL A 401 12.21 -11.04 -26.18
C VAL A 401 12.16 -11.48 -24.73
N VAL A 402 12.29 -12.80 -24.49
CA VAL A 402 12.15 -13.40 -23.17
C VAL A 402 13.35 -13.12 -22.26
N GLY A 403 14.53 -12.85 -22.83
CA GLY A 403 15.71 -12.44 -22.07
C GLY A 403 16.15 -13.48 -21.05
N CYS A 404 16.37 -13.05 -19.80
CA CYS A 404 16.80 -13.93 -18.71
C CYS A 404 15.79 -15.03 -18.36
N LEU A 405 14.50 -14.84 -18.65
CA LEU A 405 13.46 -15.84 -18.37
C LEU A 405 13.43 -17.00 -19.36
N TRP A 406 14.36 -17.06 -20.32
CA TRP A 406 14.30 -18.00 -21.45
C TRP A 406 14.25 -19.46 -21.00
N ASP A 407 15.11 -19.83 -20.05
CA ASP A 407 15.22 -21.23 -19.61
C ASP A 407 13.98 -21.65 -18.81
N ALA A 408 13.51 -20.80 -17.90
CA ALA A 408 12.26 -21.02 -17.16
C ALA A 408 11.05 -21.12 -18.11
N TRP A 409 11.00 -20.27 -19.14
CA TRP A 409 9.96 -20.32 -20.16
C TRP A 409 9.99 -21.61 -20.97
N GLN A 410 11.15 -22.07 -21.43
CA GLN A 410 11.27 -23.32 -22.19
C GLN A 410 10.85 -24.53 -21.35
N LYS A 411 11.26 -24.59 -20.08
CA LYS A 411 10.83 -25.63 -19.13
C LYS A 411 9.31 -25.64 -18.98
N PHE A 412 8.71 -24.50 -18.68
CA PHE A 412 7.25 -24.38 -18.54
C PHE A 412 6.52 -24.77 -19.83
N LYS A 413 6.97 -24.28 -20.99
CA LYS A 413 6.34 -24.58 -22.30
C LYS A 413 6.35 -26.08 -22.58
N ALA A 414 7.52 -26.73 -22.47
CA ALA A 414 7.64 -28.17 -22.71
C ALA A 414 6.75 -28.98 -21.75
N PHE A 415 6.76 -28.62 -20.46
CA PHE A 415 5.92 -29.28 -19.46
C PHE A 415 4.42 -29.10 -19.76
N ALA A 416 4.01 -27.90 -20.14
CA ALA A 416 2.63 -27.60 -20.52
C ALA A 416 2.19 -28.39 -21.76
N GLU A 417 3.02 -28.51 -22.79
CA GLU A 417 2.72 -29.28 -24.01
C GLU A 417 2.50 -30.77 -23.71
N VAL A 418 3.32 -31.37 -22.84
CA VAL A 418 3.12 -32.75 -22.38
C VAL A 418 1.75 -32.91 -21.69
N ARG A 419 1.40 -31.99 -20.79
CA ARG A 419 0.10 -32.02 -20.08
C ARG A 419 -1.08 -31.78 -21.02
N LEU A 420 -0.90 -30.95 -22.04
CA LEU A 420 -1.92 -30.72 -23.08
C LEU A 420 -2.15 -31.96 -23.93
N GLY A 421 -1.10 -32.71 -24.29
CA GLY A 421 -1.24 -33.99 -24.99
C GLY A 421 -2.01 -35.02 -24.16
N MET A 422 -1.75 -35.09 -22.85
CA MET A 422 -2.54 -35.94 -21.94
C MET A 422 -4.01 -35.53 -21.89
N LEU A 423 -4.29 -34.22 -21.89
CA LEU A 423 -5.65 -33.68 -21.92
C LEU A 423 -6.39 -34.07 -23.21
N ASP A 424 -5.71 -34.01 -24.36
CA ASP A 424 -6.31 -34.35 -25.66
C ASP A 424 -6.63 -35.85 -25.75
N LEU A 425 -5.73 -36.73 -25.30
CA LEU A 425 -5.99 -38.17 -25.19
C LEU A 425 -7.18 -38.49 -24.28
N TRP A 426 -7.33 -37.76 -23.17
CA TRP A 426 -8.47 -37.93 -22.27
C TRP A 426 -9.78 -37.47 -22.93
N ASP A 427 -9.74 -36.39 -23.72
CA ASP A 427 -10.89 -35.88 -24.46
C ASP A 427 -11.33 -36.82 -25.60
N GLU A 428 -10.39 -37.39 -26.33
CA GLU A 428 -10.65 -38.39 -27.38
C GLU A 428 -11.32 -39.66 -26.83
N ARG A 429 -10.99 -40.05 -25.59
CA ARG A 429 -11.61 -41.20 -24.90
C ARG A 429 -13.01 -40.91 -24.36
N GLY A 430 -13.64 -39.80 -24.74
CA GLY A 430 -14.99 -39.42 -24.30
C GLY A 430 -15.01 -38.58 -23.01
N GLY A 431 -13.84 -38.23 -22.46
CA GLY A 431 -13.69 -37.31 -21.35
C GLY A 431 -14.62 -37.56 -20.17
N ARG A 432 -15.47 -36.57 -19.82
CA ARG A 432 -16.42 -36.70 -18.69
C ARG A 432 -17.51 -37.72 -18.95
N ALA A 433 -17.86 -37.95 -20.23
CA ALA A 433 -18.92 -38.89 -20.58
C ALA A 433 -18.46 -40.35 -20.41
N ALA A 434 -17.15 -40.61 -20.55
CA ALA A 434 -16.57 -41.94 -20.39
C ALA A 434 -16.02 -42.21 -18.98
N SER A 435 -15.69 -41.16 -18.22
CA SER A 435 -15.48 -41.29 -16.77
C SER A 435 -16.81 -41.72 -16.15
N GLU A 436 -16.92 -42.96 -15.68
CA GLU A 436 -18.03 -43.40 -14.84
C GLU A 436 -18.33 -42.29 -13.83
N ALA A 437 -19.54 -41.74 -13.88
CA ALA A 437 -19.92 -40.63 -13.04
C ALA A 437 -19.61 -41.03 -11.60
N CYS A 438 -18.82 -40.21 -10.88
CA CYS A 438 -18.49 -40.48 -9.49
C CYS A 438 -19.78 -40.83 -8.75
N THR A 439 -19.94 -42.11 -8.41
CA THR A 439 -21.18 -42.67 -7.87
C THR A 439 -21.42 -42.19 -6.44
N TYR A 440 -20.44 -41.50 -5.85
CA TYR A 440 -20.48 -40.97 -4.51
C TYR A 440 -21.36 -39.69 -4.45
N PRO A 441 -22.56 -39.74 -3.85
CA PRO A 441 -23.54 -38.65 -3.95
C PRO A 441 -23.05 -37.32 -3.38
N LYS A 442 -22.19 -37.37 -2.35
CA LYS A 442 -21.61 -36.17 -1.70
C LYS A 442 -20.64 -35.41 -2.61
N VAL A 443 -19.92 -36.09 -3.50
CA VAL A 443 -18.98 -35.45 -4.44
C VAL A 443 -19.73 -34.79 -5.60
N ARG A 444 -20.84 -35.41 -6.03
CA ARG A 444 -21.70 -34.90 -7.11
C ARG A 444 -22.32 -33.53 -6.76
N ALA A 445 -22.69 -33.32 -5.50
CA ALA A 445 -23.23 -32.03 -5.02
C ALA A 445 -22.16 -30.92 -4.95
N PHE A 446 -20.91 -31.27 -4.63
CA PHE A 446 -19.82 -30.31 -4.57
C PHE A 446 -19.39 -29.83 -5.96
N CYS A 447 -19.26 -30.74 -6.93
CA CYS A 447 -18.83 -30.41 -8.30
C CYS A 447 -19.84 -29.57 -9.10
N SER A 448 -21.14 -29.60 -8.76
CA SER A 448 -22.15 -28.75 -9.41
C SER A 448 -22.17 -27.33 -8.86
N GLN A 449 -21.83 -27.13 -7.58
CA GLN A 449 -21.82 -25.81 -6.93
C GLN A 449 -20.55 -25.00 -7.24
N THR A 450 -19.37 -25.62 -7.39
CA THR A 450 -18.13 -24.89 -7.73
C THR A 450 -18.11 -24.34 -9.17
N MET A 451 -19.07 -24.73 -10.00
CA MET A 451 -19.12 -24.35 -11.43
C MET A 451 -20.04 -23.13 -11.70
N TYR A 452 -20.77 -22.65 -10.69
CA TYR A 452 -21.66 -21.48 -10.78
C TYR A 452 -21.09 -20.26 -10.03
N ILE A 453 -19.87 -19.85 -10.34
CA ILE A 453 -19.52 -18.43 -10.25
C ILE A 453 -19.80 -17.85 -11.64
N SER A 454 -21.08 -17.66 -11.94
CA SER A 454 -21.50 -16.93 -13.13
C SER A 454 -21.09 -15.47 -12.97
N HIS A 455 -20.02 -15.04 -13.65
CA HIS A 455 -19.80 -13.62 -13.85
C HIS A 455 -21.03 -13.02 -14.52
N PRO A 456 -21.68 -11.99 -13.95
CA PRO A 456 -22.67 -11.24 -14.68
C PRO A 456 -21.96 -10.62 -15.89
N ARG A 457 -22.32 -11.05 -17.10
CA ARG A 457 -21.98 -10.30 -18.31
C ARG A 457 -22.70 -8.96 -18.20
N HIS A 458 -22.00 -7.94 -17.71
CA HIS A 458 -22.43 -6.56 -17.88
C HIS A 458 -22.41 -6.25 -19.38
N SER A 459 -23.53 -6.52 -20.04
CA SER A 459 -23.86 -5.89 -21.32
C SER A 459 -24.20 -4.45 -20.98
N VAL A 460 -23.23 -3.56 -21.14
CA VAL A 460 -23.48 -2.12 -21.18
C VAL A 460 -24.24 -1.87 -22.48
N GLN A 461 -25.57 -1.92 -22.42
CA GLN A 461 -26.41 -1.32 -23.44
C GLN A 461 -26.24 0.20 -23.32
N THR A 462 -25.37 0.76 -24.15
CA THR A 462 -25.40 2.18 -24.48
C THR A 462 -26.73 2.46 -25.19
N GLN A 463 -27.72 2.94 -24.44
CA GLN A 463 -28.88 3.60 -25.03
C GLN A 463 -28.40 4.94 -25.61
N ASN A 464 -28.13 4.95 -26.92
CA ASN A 464 -28.08 6.16 -27.71
C ASN A 464 -29.50 6.71 -27.84
N SER A 465 -29.89 7.63 -26.96
CA SER A 465 -31.03 8.51 -27.20
C SER A 465 -30.62 9.59 -28.20
N THR A 466 -30.89 9.32 -29.48
CA THR A 466 -30.86 10.31 -30.55
C THR A 466 -32.18 11.09 -30.55
N THR A 467 -32.05 12.41 -30.42
CA THR A 467 -33.08 13.43 -30.61
C THR A 467 -33.70 13.37 -32.01
N ILE A 468 -35.03 13.40 -32.15
CA ILE A 468 -35.73 13.96 -33.33
C ILE A 468 -37.03 14.66 -32.89
N ARG A 469 -37.05 15.97 -33.18
CA ARG A 469 -38.15 16.96 -33.34
C ARG A 469 -39.14 17.23 -32.21
#